data_AF-A0A2E3PQB5-F1
#
_entry.id   AF-A0A2E3PQB5-F1
#
_cell.length_a   1.000
_cell.length_b   1.000
_cell.length_c   1.000
_cell.angle_alpha   90.00
_cell.angle_beta   90.00
_cell.angle_gamma   90.00
#
_symmetry.space_group_name_H-M   'P 1'
#
loop_
_entity.id
_entity.type
_entity.pdbx_description
1 polymer ?
#
loop_
_entity_poly.entity_id
_entity_poly.type
_entity_poly.pdbx_seq_one_letter_code
_entity_poly.pdbx_strand_id
1 'polypeptide(L)'
;MSGERFIVSRFSPGPDLYEIIVQRAAKYDIRPSISYKEVAQETLLDLVGLGQGITITSSSRAAVSIPDLVFLPMNDPADIMSFIGIWAMESDNPALRRLLSMARTMSDIGAT
;
A
#
# COMPACT_ATOMS: atom_id res chain seq x y z
N MET A 1 16.26 2.31 -12.50
CA MET A 1 15.33 3.34 -11.99
C MET A 1 16.04 4.64 -11.57
N SER A 2 17.18 5.02 -12.17
CA SER A 2 17.79 6.32 -11.84
C SER A 2 17.03 7.42 -12.58
N GLY A 3 16.20 8.18 -11.86
CA GLY A 3 15.53 9.38 -12.41
C GLY A 3 14.02 9.49 -12.13
N GLU A 4 13.37 8.44 -11.63
CA GLU A 4 11.94 8.50 -11.31
C GLU A 4 11.69 9.14 -9.94
N ARG A 5 10.63 9.95 -9.86
CA ARG A 5 10.20 10.63 -8.64
C ARG A 5 9.03 9.88 -8.03
N PHE A 6 9.19 9.47 -6.78
CA PHE A 6 8.08 8.98 -5.97
C PHE A 6 7.17 10.13 -5.56
N ILE A 7 5.87 9.92 -5.68
CA ILE A 7 4.84 10.76 -5.11
C ILE A 7 4.14 9.99 -4.00
N VAL A 8 3.96 10.63 -2.84
CA VAL A 8 3.24 10.05 -1.70
C VAL A 8 2.20 11.04 -1.21
N SER A 9 1.08 10.53 -0.69
CA SER A 9 0.07 11.40 -0.08
C SER A 9 0.59 11.99 1.25
N ARG A 10 0.10 13.18 1.63
CA ARG A 10 0.24 13.69 3.00
C ARG A 10 -0.71 13.02 3.99
N PHE A 11 -1.79 12.43 3.50
CA PHE A 11 -2.77 11.72 4.31
C PHE A 11 -2.35 10.26 4.49
N SER A 12 -2.75 9.62 5.58
CA SER A 12 -2.49 8.19 5.80
C SER A 12 -3.09 7.36 4.64
N PRO A 13 -2.36 6.34 4.14
CA PRO A 13 -1.10 5.78 4.64
C PRO A 13 0.18 6.42 4.04
N GLY A 14 0.09 7.60 3.41
CA GLY A 14 1.19 8.22 2.68
C GLY A 14 2.50 8.44 3.47
N PRO A 15 2.48 8.91 4.74
CA PRO A 15 3.67 8.95 5.58
C PRO A 15 4.31 7.57 5.82
N ASP A 16 3.50 6.52 5.97
CA ASP A 16 4.01 5.15 6.14
C ASP A 16 4.69 4.66 4.85
N LEU A 17 4.12 4.99 3.69
CA LEU A 17 4.71 4.68 2.39
C LEU A 17 6.04 5.42 2.16
N TYR A 18 6.17 6.66 2.63
CA TYR A 18 7.44 7.40 2.58
C TYR A 18 8.54 6.63 3.31
N GLU A 19 8.27 6.19 4.54
CA GLU A 19 9.23 5.43 5.34
C GLU A 19 9.61 4.11 4.67
N ILE A 20 8.65 3.39 4.11
CA ILE A 20 8.91 2.14 3.36
C ILE A 20 9.84 2.40 2.17
N ILE A 21 9.58 3.44 1.37
CA ILE A 21 10.42 3.78 0.21
C ILE A 21 11.84 4.13 0.65
N VAL A 22 12.00 4.94 1.70
CA VAL A 22 13.32 5.34 2.22
C VAL A 22 14.07 4.13 2.76
N GLN A 23 13.43 3.30 3.59
CA GLN A 23 14.04 2.10 4.16
C GLN A 23 14.45 1.11 3.07
N ARG A 24 13.63 0.94 2.03
CA ARG A 24 13.93 0.08 0.88
C ARG A 24 15.10 0.61 0.08
N ALA A 25 15.10 1.89 -0.27
CA ALA A 25 16.16 2.49 -1.06
C ALA A 25 17.50 2.47 -0.32
N ALA A 26 17.49 2.62 1.01
CA ALA A 26 18.69 2.53 1.84
C ALA A 26 19.39 1.15 1.76
N LYS A 27 18.64 0.04 1.58
CA LYS A 27 19.23 -1.30 1.39
C LYS A 27 20.12 -1.39 0.14
N TYR A 28 19.89 -0.52 -0.84
CA TYR A 28 20.62 -0.48 -2.11
C TYR A 28 21.54 0.74 -2.22
N ASP A 29 21.75 1.49 -1.13
CA ASP A 29 22.51 2.76 -1.11
C ASP A 29 21.97 3.81 -2.11
N ILE A 30 20.66 3.76 -2.38
CA ILE A 30 19.97 4.69 -3.27
C ILE A 30 19.30 5.78 -2.44
N ARG A 31 19.43 7.04 -2.88
CA ARG A 31 18.61 8.14 -2.37
C ARG A 31 17.43 8.41 -3.29
N PRO A 32 16.20 8.03 -2.89
CA PRO A 32 15.02 8.21 -3.73
C PRO A 32 14.62 9.69 -3.76
N SER A 33 14.16 10.18 -4.90
CA SER A 33 13.45 11.46 -4.97
C SER A 33 12.00 11.24 -4.59
N ILE A 34 11.56 11.81 -3.46
CA ILE A 34 10.19 11.65 -2.96
C ILE A 34 9.55 13.03 -2.80
N SER A 35 8.29 13.16 -3.21
CA SER A 35 7.51 14.39 -3.04
C SER A 35 6.14 14.09 -2.44
N TYR A 36 5.73 14.93 -1.50
CA TYR A 36 4.40 14.87 -0.93
C TYR A 36 3.36 15.56 -1.82
N LYS A 37 2.18 14.98 -1.91
CA LYS A 37 1.00 15.54 -2.58
C LYS A 37 -0.14 15.69 -1.57
N GLU A 38 -0.83 16.83 -1.59
CA GLU A 38 -2.00 17.11 -0.74
C GLU A 38 -3.28 16.55 -1.37
N VAL A 39 -3.29 15.26 -1.65
CA VAL A 39 -4.41 14.57 -2.30
C VAL A 39 -4.69 13.24 -1.63
N ALA A 40 -5.94 12.78 -1.68
CA ALA A 40 -6.31 11.44 -1.25
C ALA A 40 -5.63 10.36 -2.10
N GLN A 41 -5.62 9.13 -1.62
CA GLN A 41 -4.90 8.04 -2.28
C GLN A 41 -5.46 7.72 -3.68
N GLU A 42 -6.77 7.88 -3.87
CA GLU A 42 -7.45 7.69 -5.15
C GLU A 42 -6.89 8.66 -6.20
N THR A 43 -6.89 9.95 -5.85
CA THR A 43 -6.36 11.02 -6.69
C THR A 43 -4.85 10.88 -6.92
N LEU A 44 -4.12 10.28 -5.98
CA LEU A 44 -2.68 10.05 -6.16
C LEU A 44 -2.39 9.13 -7.36
N LEU A 45 -3.24 8.12 -7.61
CA LEU A 45 -3.09 7.24 -8.78
C LEU A 45 -3.42 7.97 -10.08
N ASP A 46 -4.39 8.88 -10.08
CA ASP A 46 -4.67 9.75 -11.23
C ASP A 46 -3.44 10.61 -11.57
N LEU A 47 -2.74 11.15 -10.57
CA LEU A 47 -1.51 11.92 -10.79
C LEU A 47 -0.38 11.06 -11.39
N VAL A 48 -0.33 9.76 -11.07
CA VAL A 48 0.60 8.81 -11.71
C VAL A 48 0.23 8.59 -13.17
N GLY A 49 -1.06 8.38 -13.48
CA GLY A 49 -1.55 8.26 -14.86
C GLY A 49 -1.27 9.52 -15.70
N LEU A 50 -1.28 10.70 -15.06
CA LEU A 50 -0.87 11.97 -15.66
C LEU A 50 0.66 12.16 -15.77
N GLY A 51 1.46 11.16 -15.40
CA GLY A 51 2.92 11.18 -15.53
C GLY A 51 3.65 12.04 -14.49
N GLN A 52 3.03 12.39 -13.35
CA GLN A 52 3.70 13.22 -12.34
C GLN A 52 4.75 12.48 -11.49
N GLY A 53 4.85 11.17 -11.64
CA GLY A 53 5.79 10.31 -10.91
C GLY A 53 5.23 8.90 -10.74
N ILE A 54 5.79 8.18 -9.77
CA ILE A 54 5.39 6.81 -9.41
C ILE A 54 4.97 6.75 -7.93
N THR A 55 4.21 5.73 -7.55
CA THR A 55 3.88 5.46 -6.14
C THR A 55 3.90 3.97 -5.87
N ILE A 56 4.04 3.60 -4.60
CA ILE A 56 3.74 2.26 -4.10
C ILE A 56 2.26 2.21 -3.71
N THR A 57 1.60 1.08 -3.97
CA THR A 57 0.23 0.81 -3.53
C THR A 57 0.07 -0.67 -3.16
N SER A 58 -0.99 -0.99 -2.43
CA SER A 58 -1.40 -2.38 -2.18
C SER A 58 -1.95 -3.01 -3.45
N SER A 59 -1.71 -4.32 -3.61
CA SER A 59 -2.24 -5.14 -4.72
C SER A 59 -3.77 -5.16 -4.75
N SER A 60 -4.45 -4.90 -3.62
CA SER A 60 -5.90 -4.76 -3.59
C SER A 60 -6.43 -3.68 -4.54
N ARG A 61 -5.62 -2.64 -4.82
CA ARG A 61 -5.97 -1.58 -5.77
C ARG A 61 -5.61 -1.91 -7.22
N ALA A 62 -4.73 -2.88 -7.46
CA ALA A 62 -4.39 -3.32 -8.82
C ALA A 62 -5.57 -4.02 -9.52
N ALA A 63 -6.61 -4.43 -8.76
CA ALA A 63 -7.85 -4.97 -9.32
C ALA A 63 -8.69 -3.90 -10.06
N VAL A 64 -8.43 -2.61 -9.83
CA VAL A 64 -9.10 -1.51 -10.52
C VAL A 64 -8.26 -1.12 -11.74
N SER A 65 -8.82 -1.30 -12.94
CA SER A 65 -8.19 -0.83 -14.17
C SER A 65 -8.29 0.69 -14.24
N ILE A 66 -7.15 1.38 -14.15
CA ILE A 66 -7.02 2.82 -14.35
C ILE A 66 -6.29 3.02 -15.68
N PRO A 67 -6.86 3.80 -16.63
CA PRO A 67 -6.19 4.11 -17.89
C PRO A 67 -4.79 4.66 -17.67
N ASP A 68 -3.86 4.30 -18.55
CA ASP A 68 -2.48 4.80 -18.55
C ASP A 68 -1.66 4.43 -17.30
N LEU A 69 -2.15 3.51 -16.47
CA LEU A 69 -1.42 2.99 -15.31
C LEU A 69 -0.87 1.59 -15.59
N VAL A 70 0.41 1.39 -15.24
CA VAL A 70 1.04 0.07 -15.23
C VAL A 70 1.43 -0.28 -13.80
N PHE A 71 0.89 -1.37 -13.28
CA PHE A 71 1.28 -1.90 -11.97
C PHE A 71 2.48 -2.84 -12.14
N LEU A 72 3.58 -2.52 -11.45
CA LEU A 72 4.76 -3.37 -11.38
C LEU A 72 4.74 -4.16 -10.06
N PRO A 73 4.73 -5.51 -10.11
CA PRO A 73 4.73 -6.31 -8.89
C PRO A 73 6.08 -6.21 -8.17
N MET A 74 6.02 -6.07 -6.85
CA MET A 74 7.19 -6.21 -5.98
C MET A 74 7.23 -7.66 -5.47
N ASN A 75 8.25 -8.41 -5.91
CA ASN A 75 8.36 -9.85 -5.65
C ASN A 75 9.20 -10.19 -4.41
N ASP A 76 9.79 -9.19 -3.74
CA ASP A 76 10.55 -9.41 -2.52
C ASP A 76 9.58 -9.75 -1.36
N PRO A 77 9.76 -10.87 -0.64
CA PRO A 77 8.89 -11.23 0.48
C PRO A 77 8.74 -10.16 1.55
N ALA A 78 9.75 -9.30 1.73
CA ALA A 78 9.68 -8.19 2.69
C ALA A 78 8.80 -7.02 2.19
N ASP A 79 8.30 -7.04 0.95
CA ASP A 79 7.36 -6.04 0.40
C ASP A 79 5.90 -6.44 0.61
N ILE A 80 5.68 -7.62 1.20
CA ILE A 80 4.35 -8.09 1.55
C ILE A 80 3.90 -7.36 2.81
N MET A 81 2.98 -6.42 2.63
CA MET A 81 2.28 -5.77 3.75
C MET A 81 1.12 -6.63 4.22
N SER A 82 1.10 -6.95 5.52
CA SER A 82 -0.03 -7.65 6.16
C SER A 82 -1.12 -6.66 6.57
N PHE A 83 -2.37 -7.04 6.34
CA PHE A 83 -3.52 -6.37 6.95
C PHE A 83 -3.70 -6.90 8.37
N ILE A 84 -3.76 -5.99 9.34
CA ILE A 84 -3.96 -6.33 10.75
C ILE A 84 -5.29 -5.75 11.25
N GLY A 85 -6.01 -6.53 12.04
CA GLY A 85 -7.17 -6.06 12.80
C GLY A 85 -6.76 -5.85 14.26
N ILE A 86 -7.24 -4.77 14.89
CA ILE A 86 -7.00 -4.48 16.31
C ILE A 86 -8.36 -4.33 16.99
N TRP A 87 -8.52 -4.96 18.15
CA TRP A 87 -9.73 -4.87 18.98
C TRP A 87 -9.37 -4.89 20.45
N ALA A 88 -10.27 -4.38 21.30
CA ALA A 88 -10.09 -4.43 22.74
C ALA A 88 -10.14 -5.88 23.24
N MET A 89 -9.23 -6.23 24.15
CA MET A 89 -9.10 -7.59 24.68
C MET A 89 -10.41 -8.09 25.33
N GLU A 90 -11.16 -7.17 25.96
CA GLU A 90 -12.39 -7.46 26.69
C GLU A 90 -13.66 -7.37 25.83
N SER A 91 -13.54 -7.20 24.50
CA SER A 91 -14.69 -7.05 23.62
C SER A 91 -15.48 -8.36 23.49
N ASP A 92 -16.63 -8.47 24.17
CA ASP A 92 -17.60 -9.55 24.03
C ASP A 92 -18.60 -9.36 22.86
N ASN A 93 -18.31 -8.42 21.94
CA ASN A 93 -19.22 -8.10 20.83
C ASN A 93 -19.42 -9.33 19.91
N PRO A 94 -20.64 -9.86 19.76
CA PRO A 94 -20.90 -11.01 18.90
C PRO A 94 -20.62 -10.73 17.42
N ALA A 95 -20.76 -9.49 16.96
CA ALA A 95 -20.41 -9.10 15.60
C ALA A 95 -18.89 -9.19 15.35
N LEU A 96 -18.07 -8.79 16.33
CA LEU A 96 -16.61 -8.93 16.24
C LEU A 96 -16.21 -10.41 16.14
N ARG A 97 -16.81 -11.27 16.98
CA ARG A 97 -16.55 -12.72 16.93
C ARG A 97 -16.89 -13.30 15.56
N ARG A 98 -18.03 -12.91 14.99
CA ARG A 98 -18.45 -13.36 13.67
C ARG A 98 -17.49 -12.87 12.58
N LEU A 99 -17.08 -11.62 12.63
CA LEU A 99 -16.11 -11.03 11.70
C LEU A 99 -14.77 -11.77 11.74
N LEU A 100 -14.22 -12.02 12.94
CA LEU A 100 -12.94 -12.74 13.10
C LEU A 100 -13.02 -14.19 12.61
N SER A 101 -14.15 -14.86 12.84
CA SER A 101 -14.39 -16.19 12.29
C SER A 101 -14.39 -16.16 10.76
N MET A 102 -15.04 -15.18 10.14
CA MET A 102 -15.05 -15.03 8.67
C MET A 102 -13.65 -14.72 8.13
N ALA A 103 -12.93 -13.80 8.76
CA ALA A 103 -11.59 -13.41 8.34
C ALA A 103 -10.63 -14.61 8.33
N ARG A 104 -10.69 -15.49 9.35
CA ARG A 104 -9.90 -16.73 9.41
C ARG A 104 -10.24 -17.68 8.26
N THR A 105 -11.53 -17.89 7.99
CA THR A 105 -11.93 -18.73 6.85
C THR A 105 -11.47 -18.14 5.52
N MET A 106 -11.52 -16.83 5.35
CA MET A 106 -11.11 -16.17 4.11
C MET A 106 -9.59 -16.13 3.92
N SER A 107 -8.80 -16.03 5.01
CA SER A 107 -7.33 -16.09 4.90
C SER A 107 -6.84 -17.45 4.41
N ASP A 108 -7.52 -18.53 4.77
CA ASP A 108 -7.15 -19.88 4.34
C ASP A 108 -7.47 -20.12 2.85
N ILE A 109 -8.48 -19.43 2.31
CA ILE A 109 -8.88 -19.52 0.89
C ILE A 109 -7.90 -18.77 -0.03
N GLY A 110 -7.27 -17.69 0.45
CA GLY A 110 -6.30 -16.91 -0.34
C GLY A 110 -4.89 -17.52 -0.41
N ALA A 111 -4.65 -18.63 0.30
CA ALA A 111 -3.35 -19.32 0.36
C ALA A 111 -3.26 -20.57 -0.54
N THR A 112 -4.33 -20.89 -1.28
CA THR A 112 -4.41 -21.94 -2.31
C THR A 112 -4.43 -21.36 -3.70
#